data_AF-A0A2S8WQA5-F1
#
_entry.id   AF-A0A2S8WQA5-F1
#
_cell.length_a   1.000
_cell.length_b   1.000
_cell.length_c   1.000
_cell.angle_alpha   90.00
_cell.angle_beta   90.00
_cell.angle_gamma   90.00
#
_symmetry.space_group_name_H-M   'P 1'
#
loop_
_entity.id
_entity.type
_entity.pdbx_description
1 polymer ?
#
loop_
_entity_poly.entity_id
_entity_poly.type
_entity_poly.pdbx_seq_one_letter_code
_entity_poly.pdbx_strand_id
1 'polypeptide(L)'
;MNQNLTLVCYGIILAAASLAWQFAPPSAHQRDFRPRMTLSAVMIIGIPSLAQLTVAPGLLTSLERNGFAGALLQPWRVVTSLLVQDGLWPGMLFNLAALAWIGILAESLWKPRQWLFIALGSGLGAQFWGYLVQPLGAGNSVIVFGLAASLLVRTWSSGKLTCRIAAAVGLSAVALLVLSKDIHGGAALLGALIAVLLLRLQSPKHIG
;
A
#
# COMPACT_ATOMS: atom_id res chain seq x y z
N MET A 1 -14.64 14.24 -3.45
CA MET A 1 -14.81 14.03 -2.01
C MET A 1 -14.09 15.14 -1.26
N ASN A 2 -14.63 15.63 -0.13
CA ASN A 2 -13.91 16.65 0.65
C ASN A 2 -12.71 16.03 1.38
N GLN A 3 -11.72 16.85 1.72
CA GLN A 3 -10.46 16.38 2.29
C GLN A 3 -10.64 15.64 3.63
N ASN A 4 -11.57 16.10 4.47
CA ASN A 4 -11.86 15.47 5.75
C ASN A 4 -12.36 14.03 5.59
N LEU A 5 -13.30 13.78 4.66
CA LEU A 5 -13.82 12.44 4.42
C LEU A 5 -12.74 11.52 3.83
N THR A 6 -11.85 12.04 2.99
CA THR A 6 -10.68 11.30 2.51
C THR A 6 -9.76 10.84 3.65
N LEU A 7 -9.42 11.75 4.58
CA LEU A 7 -8.60 11.42 5.75
C LEU A 7 -9.29 10.40 6.67
N VAL A 8 -10.62 10.51 6.83
CA VAL A 8 -11.40 9.52 7.57
C VAL A 8 -11.31 8.14 6.90
N CYS A 9 -11.46 8.06 5.57
CA CYS A 9 -11.31 6.80 4.84
C CYS A 9 -9.89 6.21 5.01
N TYR A 10 -8.86 7.04 5.01
CA TYR A 10 -7.49 6.62 5.28
C TYR A 10 -7.35 5.98 6.66
N GLY A 11 -7.82 6.68 7.70
CA GLY A 11 -7.81 6.18 9.07
C GLY A 11 -8.58 4.86 9.20
N ILE A 12 -9.77 4.76 8.60
CA ILE A 12 -10.59 3.55 8.61
C ILE A 12 -9.85 2.37 8.00
N ILE A 13 -9.21 2.54 6.84
CA ILE A 13 -8.50 1.43 6.17
C ILE A 13 -7.34 0.91 7.03
N LEU A 14 -6.52 1.81 7.56
CA LEU A 14 -5.36 1.43 8.38
C LEU A 14 -5.78 0.79 9.71
N ALA A 15 -6.81 1.34 10.36
CA ALA A 15 -7.35 0.80 11.60
C ALA A 15 -8.03 -0.56 11.38
N ALA A 16 -8.85 -0.69 10.33
CA ALA A 16 -9.50 -1.94 9.97
C ALA A 16 -8.48 -3.03 9.64
N ALA A 17 -7.41 -2.71 8.90
CA ALA A 17 -6.37 -3.67 8.57
C ALA A 17 -5.64 -4.16 9.82
N SER A 18 -5.33 -3.25 10.74
CA SER A 18 -4.70 -3.56 12.02
C SER A 18 -5.60 -4.42 12.91
N LEU A 19 -6.89 -4.10 12.99
CA LEU A 19 -7.89 -4.85 13.74
C LEU A 19 -8.06 -6.26 13.15
N ALA A 20 -8.19 -6.36 11.83
CA ALA A 20 -8.34 -7.63 11.15
C ALA A 20 -7.12 -8.53 11.33
N TRP A 21 -5.92 -7.93 11.32
CA TRP A 21 -4.66 -8.60 11.66
C TRP A 21 -4.63 -9.08 13.11
N GLN A 22 -5.00 -8.24 14.08
CA GLN A 22 -4.99 -8.59 15.50
C GLN A 22 -5.87 -9.80 15.82
N PHE A 23 -7.02 -9.92 15.15
CA PHE A 23 -7.95 -11.02 15.35
C PHE A 23 -7.70 -12.22 14.44
N ALA A 24 -6.72 -12.16 13.54
CA ALA A 24 -6.36 -13.29 12.69
C ALA A 24 -6.02 -14.53 13.54
N PRO A 25 -6.37 -15.75 13.08
CA PRO A 25 -6.00 -16.95 13.82
C PRO A 25 -4.47 -17.10 13.88
N PRO A 26 -3.89 -17.63 14.98
CA PRO A 26 -2.45 -17.83 15.09
C PRO A 26 -1.83 -18.61 13.92
N SER A 27 -2.60 -19.56 13.33
CA SER A 27 -2.20 -20.33 12.16
C SER A 27 -2.02 -19.50 10.88
N ALA A 28 -2.54 -18.28 10.83
CA ALA A 28 -2.34 -17.36 9.71
C ALA A 28 -0.98 -16.65 9.76
N HIS A 29 -0.36 -16.54 10.94
CA HIS A 29 0.92 -15.88 11.11
C HIS A 29 2.09 -16.82 10.79
N GLN A 30 3.15 -16.26 10.22
CA GLN A 30 4.41 -16.97 10.02
C GLN A 30 5.11 -17.20 11.37
N ARG A 31 5.53 -18.45 11.63
CA ARG A 31 6.18 -18.84 12.89
C ARG A 31 7.54 -18.16 13.10
N ASP A 32 8.35 -18.05 12.04
CA ASP A 32 9.71 -17.48 12.09
C ASP A 32 9.78 -16.10 11.43
N PHE A 33 8.82 -15.24 11.75
CA PHE A 33 8.69 -13.92 11.16
C PHE A 33 9.90 -13.02 11.47
N ARG A 34 10.48 -12.43 10.42
CA ARG A 34 11.46 -11.35 10.50
C ARG A 34 11.08 -10.29 9.45
N PRO A 35 10.96 -9.00 9.82
CA PRO A 35 10.43 -7.94 8.94
C PRO A 35 11.46 -7.45 7.91
N ARG A 36 12.09 -8.37 7.18
CA ARG A 36 13.20 -8.05 6.27
C ARG A 36 12.71 -7.25 5.08
N MET A 37 11.59 -7.63 4.47
CA MET A 37 11.05 -6.93 3.31
C MET A 37 10.60 -5.52 3.68
N THR A 38 9.94 -5.39 4.82
CA THR A 38 9.49 -4.09 5.32
C THR A 38 10.66 -3.19 5.65
N LEU A 39 11.67 -3.71 6.37
CA LEU A 39 12.87 -2.93 6.69
C LEU A 39 13.64 -2.52 5.43
N SER A 40 13.79 -3.44 4.46
CA SER A 40 14.41 -3.12 3.18
C SER A 40 13.63 -2.02 2.44
N ALA A 41 12.30 -2.09 2.40
CA ALA A 41 11.48 -1.06 1.75
C ALA A 41 11.61 0.30 2.45
N VAL A 42 11.56 0.33 3.80
CA VAL A 42 11.77 1.55 4.59
C VAL A 42 13.14 2.17 4.30
N MET A 43 14.20 1.37 4.17
CA MET A 43 15.53 1.88 3.85
C MET A 43 15.63 2.38 2.40
N ILE A 44 15.14 1.60 1.44
CA ILE A 44 15.17 1.94 0.00
C ILE A 44 14.41 3.23 -0.29
N ILE A 45 13.31 3.48 0.41
CA ILE A 45 12.50 4.69 0.24
C ILE A 45 13.01 5.82 1.14
N GLY A 46 13.40 5.50 2.37
CA GLY A 46 13.81 6.46 3.38
C GLY A 46 15.11 7.17 3.04
N ILE A 47 16.09 6.48 2.44
CA ILE A 47 17.37 7.09 2.06
C ILE A 47 17.17 8.20 1.01
N PRO A 48 16.52 7.97 -0.15
CA PRO A 48 16.28 9.04 -1.12
C PRO A 48 15.35 10.14 -0.58
N SER A 49 14.34 9.78 0.23
CA SER A 49 13.45 10.77 0.87
C SER A 49 14.22 11.69 1.82
N LEU A 50 15.15 11.15 2.62
CA LEU A 50 16.00 11.95 3.50
C LEU A 50 16.98 12.81 2.70
N ALA A 51 17.59 12.25 1.66
CA ALA A 51 18.49 13.00 0.78
C ALA A 51 17.77 14.17 0.11
N GLN A 52 16.54 13.96 -0.35
CA GLN A 52 15.66 15.00 -0.89
C GLN A 52 15.46 16.13 0.12
N LEU A 53 15.13 15.84 1.38
CA LEU A 53 14.82 16.89 2.36
C LEU A 53 16.03 17.62 2.94
N THR A 54 17.25 17.10 2.73
CA THR A 54 18.46 17.60 3.42
C THR A 54 19.52 18.13 2.46
N VAL A 55 19.93 17.34 1.46
CA VAL A 55 21.10 17.63 0.63
C VAL A 55 20.77 17.89 -0.84
N ALA A 56 19.62 17.41 -1.33
CA ALA A 56 19.25 17.48 -2.74
C ALA A 56 17.73 17.74 -2.93
N PRO A 57 17.22 18.93 -2.57
CA PRO A 57 15.78 19.26 -2.69
C PRO A 57 15.22 19.14 -4.11
N GLY A 58 16.07 19.32 -5.14
CA GLY A 58 15.70 19.11 -6.55
C GLY A 58 15.35 17.66 -6.92
N LEU A 59 15.59 16.68 -6.03
CA LEU A 59 15.20 15.29 -6.26
C LEU A 59 13.68 15.14 -6.41
N LEU A 60 12.87 15.92 -5.70
CA LEU A 60 11.40 15.82 -5.81
C LEU A 60 10.96 16.11 -7.24
N THR A 61 11.32 17.28 -7.77
CA THR A 61 10.96 17.70 -9.14
C THR A 61 11.55 16.77 -10.21
N SER A 62 12.68 16.12 -9.93
CA SER A 62 13.34 15.19 -10.86
C SER A 62 12.71 13.78 -10.87
N LEU A 63 12.05 13.38 -9.78
CA LEU A 63 11.61 12.00 -9.58
C LEU A 63 10.09 11.84 -9.43
N GLU A 64 9.36 12.91 -9.09
CA GLU A 64 7.90 12.89 -8.92
C GLU A 64 7.16 12.58 -10.22
N ARG A 65 5.91 12.17 -10.10
CA ARG A 65 5.03 12.03 -11.25
C ARG A 65 4.67 13.42 -11.79
N ASN A 66 4.77 13.63 -13.11
CA ASN A 66 4.55 14.93 -13.77
C ASN A 66 3.58 14.87 -14.96
N GLY A 67 2.48 14.12 -14.81
CA GLY A 67 1.45 13.97 -15.85
C GLY A 67 1.81 13.01 -16.98
N PHE A 68 0.84 12.74 -17.84
CA PHE A 68 0.92 11.66 -18.83
C PHE A 68 1.94 11.94 -19.94
N ALA A 69 2.03 13.18 -20.43
CA ALA A 69 3.05 13.55 -21.43
C ALA A 69 4.48 13.39 -20.88
N GLY A 70 4.69 13.74 -19.60
CA GLY A 70 5.95 13.51 -18.90
C GLY A 70 6.27 12.03 -18.72
N ALA A 71 5.26 11.19 -18.47
CA ALA A 71 5.43 9.74 -18.33
C ALA A 71 5.99 9.06 -19.58
N LEU A 72 5.57 9.49 -20.77
CA LEU A 72 6.04 8.93 -22.04
C LEU A 72 7.51 9.28 -22.31
N LEU A 73 7.94 10.47 -21.90
CA LEU A 73 9.32 10.94 -22.09
C LEU A 73 10.26 10.50 -20.96
N GLN A 74 9.71 10.29 -19.76
CA GLN A 74 10.47 10.01 -18.53
C GLN A 74 9.84 8.83 -17.76
N PRO A 75 9.80 7.63 -18.36
CA PRO A 75 9.06 6.48 -17.81
C PRO A 75 9.60 5.98 -16.47
N TRP A 76 10.83 6.30 -16.12
CA TRP A 76 11.39 5.97 -14.79
C TRP A 76 10.62 6.65 -13.64
N ARG A 77 9.94 7.78 -13.89
CA ARG A 77 9.14 8.51 -12.89
C ARG A 77 8.00 7.68 -12.29
N VAL A 78 7.54 6.65 -13.00
CA VAL A 78 6.55 5.69 -12.47
C VAL A 78 7.10 4.98 -11.23
N VAL A 79 8.39 4.64 -11.25
CA VAL A 79 9.05 3.93 -10.16
C VAL A 79 9.64 4.92 -9.16
N THR A 80 10.35 5.94 -9.64
CA THR A 80 11.11 6.83 -8.76
C THR A 80 10.25 7.74 -7.91
N SER A 81 9.00 8.02 -8.32
CA SER A 81 8.06 8.81 -7.52
C SER A 81 7.69 8.14 -6.18
N LEU A 82 7.87 6.81 -6.07
CA LEU A 82 7.71 6.08 -4.82
C LEU A 82 8.84 6.33 -3.81
N LEU A 83 9.99 6.85 -4.27
CA LEU A 83 11.20 7.01 -3.46
C LEU A 83 11.33 8.40 -2.81
N VAL A 84 10.54 9.36 -3.28
CA VAL A 84 10.52 10.76 -2.82
C VAL A 84 9.18 11.10 -2.16
N GLN A 85 9.11 12.18 -1.38
CA GLN A 85 7.91 12.59 -0.64
C GLN A 85 7.53 14.04 -0.96
N ASP A 86 6.30 14.27 -1.39
CA ASP A 86 5.74 15.60 -1.65
C ASP A 86 5.20 16.29 -0.38
N GLY A 87 4.98 15.54 0.70
CA GLY A 87 4.48 16.05 1.99
C GLY A 87 5.54 16.59 2.97
N LEU A 88 6.76 16.89 2.51
CA LEU A 88 7.88 17.36 3.34
C LEU A 88 8.15 16.43 4.54
N TRP A 89 8.66 16.97 5.66
CA TRP A 89 8.94 16.22 6.89
C TRP A 89 7.71 15.47 7.44
N PRO A 90 6.52 16.09 7.61
CA PRO A 90 5.37 15.36 8.14
C PRO A 90 4.94 14.21 7.24
N GLY A 91 4.92 14.42 5.92
CA GLY A 91 4.59 13.39 4.95
C GLY A 91 5.60 12.24 4.95
N MET A 92 6.89 12.55 5.00
CA MET A 92 7.94 11.52 5.07
C MET A 92 7.82 10.69 6.35
N LEU A 93 7.71 11.34 7.51
CA LEU A 93 7.60 10.65 8.79
C LEU A 93 6.36 9.77 8.84
N PHE A 94 5.20 10.31 8.42
CA PHE A 94 3.96 9.55 8.36
C PHE A 94 4.07 8.34 7.41
N ASN A 95 4.55 8.54 6.19
CA ASN A 95 4.62 7.47 5.19
C ASN A 95 5.59 6.36 5.61
N LEU A 96 6.78 6.70 6.12
CA LEU A 96 7.74 5.69 6.59
C LEU A 96 7.25 4.97 7.86
N ALA A 97 6.61 5.67 8.79
CA ALA A 97 6.02 5.05 9.97
C ALA A 97 4.85 4.12 9.60
N ALA A 98 3.98 4.55 8.68
CA ALA A 98 2.86 3.75 8.20
C ALA A 98 3.34 2.54 7.40
N LEU A 99 4.39 2.68 6.58
CA LEU A 99 5.04 1.57 5.88
C LEU A 99 5.68 0.58 6.84
N ALA A 100 6.40 1.07 7.86
CA ALA A 100 6.94 0.20 8.89
C ALA A 100 5.82 -0.56 9.61
N TRP A 101 4.78 0.13 10.04
CA TRP A 101 3.65 -0.45 10.76
C TRP A 101 2.91 -1.48 9.90
N ILE A 102 2.24 -1.06 8.83
CA ILE A 102 1.42 -1.94 7.99
C ILE A 102 2.28 -2.97 7.25
N GLY A 103 3.49 -2.60 6.85
CA GLY A 103 4.43 -3.52 6.22
C GLY A 103 4.75 -4.70 7.14
N ILE A 104 5.06 -4.45 8.41
CA ILE A 104 5.31 -5.50 9.42
C ILE A 104 4.08 -6.40 9.58
N LEU A 105 2.88 -5.80 9.70
CA LEU A 105 1.65 -6.59 9.82
C LEU A 105 1.44 -7.48 8.58
N ALA A 106 1.60 -6.92 7.38
CA ALA A 106 1.47 -7.65 6.12
C ALA A 106 2.52 -8.76 5.99
N GLU A 107 3.77 -8.48 6.30
CA GLU A 107 4.88 -9.44 6.18
C GLU A 107 4.77 -10.57 7.20
N SER A 108 4.05 -10.37 8.31
CA SER A 108 3.75 -11.47 9.24
C SER A 108 2.71 -12.47 8.70
N LEU A 109 1.83 -12.06 7.77
CA LEU A 109 0.80 -12.91 7.15
C LEU A 109 1.15 -13.39 5.74
N TRP A 110 1.99 -12.66 5.03
CA TRP A 110 2.39 -12.94 3.64
C TRP A 110 3.85 -13.36 3.55
N LYS A 111 4.15 -14.41 2.76
CA LYS A 111 5.53 -14.80 2.48
C LYS A 111 6.28 -13.63 1.81
N PRO A 112 7.62 -13.52 1.95
CA PRO A 112 8.39 -12.40 1.39
C PRO A 112 8.11 -12.08 -0.08
N ARG A 113 8.01 -13.11 -0.94
CA ARG A 113 7.67 -12.94 -2.37
C ARG A 113 6.27 -12.36 -2.57
N GLN A 114 5.30 -12.79 -1.77
CA GLN A 114 3.91 -12.34 -1.87
C GLN A 114 3.77 -10.90 -1.40
N TRP A 115 4.44 -10.57 -0.29
CA TRP A 115 4.56 -9.19 0.19
C TRP A 115 5.14 -8.29 -0.91
N LEU A 116 6.21 -8.72 -1.58
CA LEU A 116 6.83 -7.98 -2.68
C LEU A 116 5.89 -7.80 -3.86
N PHE A 117 5.17 -8.85 -4.28
CA PHE A 117 4.19 -8.76 -5.36
C PHE A 117 3.05 -7.80 -5.04
N ILE A 118 2.55 -7.81 -3.81
CA ILE A 118 1.51 -6.87 -3.36
C ILE A 118 2.07 -5.45 -3.35
N ALA A 119 3.23 -5.23 -2.74
CA ALA A 119 3.86 -3.92 -2.61
C ALA A 119 4.18 -3.30 -3.98
N LEU A 120 4.85 -4.05 -4.88
CA LEU A 120 5.18 -3.56 -6.21
C LEU A 120 3.94 -3.44 -7.11
N GLY A 121 3.02 -4.40 -7.06
CA GLY A 121 1.82 -4.37 -7.89
C GLY A 121 0.88 -3.22 -7.51
N SER A 122 0.66 -3.00 -6.22
CA SER A 122 -0.11 -1.83 -5.76
C SER A 122 0.65 -0.52 -5.95
N GLY A 123 1.93 -0.47 -5.60
CA GLY A 123 2.76 0.72 -5.75
C GLY A 123 2.85 1.18 -7.21
N LEU A 124 3.35 0.34 -8.11
CA LEU A 124 3.50 0.69 -9.53
C LEU A 124 2.15 0.82 -10.23
N GLY A 125 1.20 -0.07 -9.96
CA GLY A 125 -0.12 0.00 -10.56
C GLY A 125 -0.89 1.27 -10.17
N ALA A 126 -0.76 1.72 -8.92
CA ALA A 126 -1.35 2.98 -8.47
C ALA A 126 -0.70 4.21 -9.12
N GLN A 127 0.57 4.12 -9.54
CA GLN A 127 1.22 5.21 -10.27
C GLN A 127 0.61 5.41 -11.65
N PHE A 128 0.26 4.32 -12.34
CA PHE A 128 -0.50 4.37 -13.60
C PHE A 128 -1.91 4.95 -13.39
N TRP A 129 -2.62 4.50 -12.35
CA TRP A 129 -3.90 5.10 -11.95
C TRP A 129 -3.75 6.58 -11.63
N GLY A 130 -2.67 6.96 -10.95
CA GLY A 130 -2.31 8.33 -10.59
C GLY A 130 -2.24 9.25 -11.81
N TYR A 131 -1.72 8.81 -12.95
CA TYR A 131 -1.73 9.66 -14.15
C TYR A 131 -3.14 10.04 -14.63
N LEU A 132 -4.15 9.23 -14.34
CA LEU A 132 -5.53 9.49 -14.73
C LEU A 132 -6.26 10.40 -13.74
N VAL A 133 -5.95 10.27 -12.44
CA VAL A 133 -6.75 10.91 -11.38
C VAL A 133 -6.03 11.99 -10.59
N GLN A 134 -4.71 11.87 -10.43
CA GLN A 134 -3.84 12.75 -9.64
C GLN A 134 -2.45 12.82 -10.32
N PRO A 135 -2.33 13.52 -11.46
CA PRO A 135 -1.18 13.39 -12.36
C PRO A 135 0.14 13.91 -11.78
N LEU A 136 0.07 14.79 -10.78
CA LEU A 136 1.21 15.27 -10.01
C LEU A 136 1.25 14.53 -8.67
N GLY A 137 2.45 14.22 -8.19
CA GLY A 137 2.65 13.72 -6.82
C GLY A 137 3.73 12.65 -6.69
N ALA A 138 4.10 12.43 -5.44
CA ALA A 138 5.11 11.47 -5.02
C ALA A 138 4.73 10.83 -3.69
N GLY A 139 5.38 9.73 -3.34
CA GLY A 139 5.21 9.10 -2.04
C GLY A 139 4.94 7.60 -2.13
N ASN A 140 5.24 6.92 -1.03
CA ASN A 140 5.10 5.48 -0.90
C ASN A 140 3.77 5.05 -0.25
N SER A 141 2.89 6.00 0.10
CA SER A 141 1.60 5.71 0.74
C SER A 141 0.76 4.71 -0.06
N VAL A 142 0.81 4.73 -1.39
CA VAL A 142 0.12 3.74 -2.25
C VAL A 142 0.53 2.29 -1.94
N ILE A 143 1.80 2.04 -1.57
CA ILE A 143 2.27 0.72 -1.13
C ILE A 143 1.59 0.34 0.19
N VAL A 144 1.53 1.28 1.14
CA VAL A 144 0.89 1.09 2.45
C VAL A 144 -0.58 0.71 2.27
N PHE A 145 -1.32 1.43 1.45
CA PHE A 145 -2.74 1.16 1.21
C PHE A 145 -2.98 -0.17 0.47
N GLY A 146 -2.12 -0.52 -0.48
CA GLY A 146 -2.15 -1.84 -1.11
C GLY A 146 -1.91 -2.98 -0.12
N LEU A 147 -0.90 -2.85 0.74
CA LEU A 147 -0.62 -3.82 1.80
C LEU A 147 -1.76 -3.90 2.82
N ALA A 148 -2.33 -2.76 3.24
CA ALA A 148 -3.45 -2.72 4.18
C ALA A 148 -4.67 -3.44 3.62
N ALA A 149 -5.05 -3.17 2.37
CA ALA A 149 -6.18 -3.85 1.73
C ALA A 149 -5.92 -5.36 1.54
N SER A 150 -4.67 -5.77 1.29
CA SER A 150 -4.30 -7.18 1.24
C SER A 150 -4.53 -7.91 2.57
N LEU A 151 -4.31 -7.24 3.71
CA LEU A 151 -4.59 -7.77 5.05
C LEU A 151 -6.09 -7.99 5.24
N LEU A 152 -6.93 -7.03 4.83
CA LEU A 152 -8.39 -7.15 4.89
C LEU A 152 -8.86 -8.41 4.13
N VAL A 153 -8.37 -8.61 2.90
CA VAL A 153 -8.71 -9.78 2.07
C VAL A 153 -8.18 -11.08 2.69
N ARG A 154 -6.92 -11.11 3.13
CA ARG A 154 -6.32 -12.30 3.75
C ARG A 154 -7.09 -12.74 4.99
N THR A 155 -7.44 -11.80 5.86
CA THR A 155 -8.09 -12.09 7.13
C THR A 155 -9.58 -12.37 6.98
N TRP A 156 -10.26 -11.82 5.94
CA TRP A 156 -11.62 -12.21 5.57
C TRP A 156 -11.76 -13.73 5.39
N SER A 157 -10.75 -14.36 4.78
CA SER A 157 -10.70 -15.80 4.52
C SER A 157 -10.60 -16.67 5.78
N SER A 158 -10.31 -16.09 6.94
CA SER A 158 -10.22 -16.83 8.22
C SER A 158 -11.57 -17.31 8.77
N GLY A 159 -12.68 -16.76 8.26
CA GLY A 159 -14.04 -17.10 8.71
C GLY A 159 -14.48 -16.44 10.03
N LYS A 160 -13.59 -15.79 10.77
CA LYS A 160 -13.95 -15.09 12.02
C LYS A 160 -14.81 -13.84 11.74
N LEU A 161 -15.90 -13.69 12.50
CA LEU A 161 -16.84 -12.57 12.35
C LEU A 161 -16.14 -11.20 12.49
N THR A 162 -15.29 -11.03 13.50
CA THR A 162 -14.56 -9.77 13.72
C THR A 162 -13.66 -9.39 12.54
N CYS A 163 -12.95 -10.36 11.97
CA CYS A 163 -12.13 -10.13 10.76
C CYS A 163 -13.01 -9.73 9.57
N ARG A 164 -14.18 -10.37 9.40
CA ARG A 164 -15.13 -10.03 8.32
C ARG A 164 -15.72 -8.64 8.48
N ILE A 165 -16.09 -8.23 9.70
CA ILE A 165 -16.60 -6.88 9.98
C ILE A 165 -15.51 -5.85 9.68
N ALA A 166 -14.31 -6.03 10.24
CA ALA A 166 -13.19 -5.13 9.99
C ALA A 166 -12.90 -5.01 8.49
N ALA A 167 -12.82 -6.13 7.78
CA ALA A 167 -12.58 -6.16 6.34
C ALA A 167 -13.73 -5.56 5.53
N ALA A 168 -15.01 -5.75 5.90
CA ALA A 168 -16.14 -5.10 5.25
C ALA A 168 -16.07 -3.58 5.37
N VAL A 169 -15.81 -3.08 6.58
CA VAL A 169 -15.68 -1.64 6.87
C VAL A 169 -14.50 -1.04 6.09
N GLY A 170 -13.33 -1.67 6.16
CA GLY A 170 -12.14 -1.22 5.45
C GLY A 170 -12.31 -1.23 3.92
N LEU A 171 -12.86 -2.31 3.35
CA LEU A 171 -13.09 -2.42 1.90
C LEU A 171 -14.18 -1.46 1.42
N SER A 172 -15.15 -1.11 2.27
CA SER A 172 -16.14 -0.06 1.96
C SER A 172 -15.46 1.31 1.85
N ALA A 173 -14.53 1.63 2.76
CA ALA A 173 -13.73 2.86 2.67
C ALA A 173 -12.82 2.86 1.42
N VAL A 174 -12.27 1.70 1.03
CA VAL A 174 -11.55 1.56 -0.26
C VAL A 174 -12.46 1.89 -1.44
N ALA A 175 -13.67 1.34 -1.47
CA ALA A 175 -14.63 1.61 -2.54
C ALA A 175 -14.96 3.11 -2.63
N LEU A 176 -15.16 3.79 -1.50
CA LEU A 176 -15.39 5.24 -1.47
C LEU A 176 -14.20 6.03 -2.04
N LEU A 177 -12.96 5.65 -1.74
CA LEU A 177 -11.77 6.28 -2.30
C LEU A 177 -11.65 6.05 -3.82
N VAL A 178 -11.93 4.84 -4.30
CA VAL A 178 -11.94 4.53 -5.75
C VAL A 178 -12.96 5.38 -6.47
N LEU A 179 -14.20 5.43 -5.97
CA LEU A 179 -15.29 6.24 -6.54
C LEU A 179 -14.95 7.74 -6.51
N SER A 180 -14.17 8.16 -5.53
CA SER A 180 -13.69 9.54 -5.40
C SER A 180 -12.49 9.87 -6.27
N LYS A 181 -12.03 8.92 -7.12
CA LYS A 181 -10.84 9.06 -7.97
C LYS A 181 -9.59 9.38 -7.15
N ASP A 182 -9.46 8.77 -5.98
CA ASP A 182 -8.27 8.90 -5.16
C ASP A 182 -7.21 7.84 -5.53
N ILE A 183 -5.93 8.23 -5.49
CA ILE A 183 -4.84 7.31 -5.83
C ILE A 183 -4.70 6.15 -4.85
N HIS A 184 -4.95 6.39 -3.55
CA HIS A 184 -4.87 5.38 -2.50
C HIS A 184 -6.01 4.37 -2.64
N GLY A 185 -7.18 4.81 -3.12
CA GLY A 185 -8.28 3.92 -3.49
C GLY A 185 -7.87 2.92 -4.57
N GLY A 186 -7.27 3.39 -5.66
CA GLY A 186 -6.74 2.54 -6.73
C GLY A 186 -5.65 1.58 -6.23
N ALA A 187 -4.73 2.07 -5.39
CA ALA A 187 -3.69 1.26 -4.79
C ALA A 187 -4.24 0.14 -3.89
N ALA A 188 -5.18 0.47 -3.02
CA ALA A 188 -5.87 -0.48 -2.15
C ALA A 188 -6.66 -1.52 -2.94
N LEU A 189 -7.37 -1.10 -4.00
CA LEU A 189 -8.08 -2.03 -4.89
C LEU A 189 -7.11 -3.03 -5.53
N LEU A 190 -5.99 -2.58 -6.08
CA LEU A 190 -4.97 -3.46 -6.64
C LEU A 190 -4.39 -4.43 -5.61
N GLY A 191 -4.07 -3.94 -4.41
CA GLY A 191 -3.61 -4.78 -3.30
C GLY A 191 -4.63 -5.86 -2.91
N ALA A 192 -5.91 -5.51 -2.86
CA ALA A 192 -7.00 -6.45 -2.62
C ALA A 192 -7.13 -7.50 -3.73
N LEU A 193 -7.07 -7.10 -5.00
CA LEU A 193 -7.15 -8.01 -6.15
C LEU A 193 -5.97 -8.98 -6.20
N ILE A 194 -4.74 -8.49 -5.96
CA ILE A 194 -3.54 -9.33 -5.88
C ILE A 194 -3.67 -10.32 -4.73
N ALA A 195 -4.17 -9.88 -3.56
CA ALA A 195 -4.42 -10.78 -2.44
C ALA A 195 -5.42 -11.89 -2.79
N VAL A 196 -6.54 -11.57 -3.45
CA VAL A 196 -7.51 -12.58 -3.93
C VAL A 196 -6.81 -13.58 -4.85
N LEU A 197 -6.04 -13.11 -5.84
CA LEU A 197 -5.30 -13.97 -6.76
C LEU A 197 -4.35 -14.91 -6.01
N LEU A 198 -3.55 -14.39 -5.07
CA LEU A 198 -2.61 -15.18 -4.28
C LEU A 198 -3.32 -16.24 -3.43
N LEU A 199 -4.48 -15.94 -2.85
CA LEU A 199 -5.29 -16.91 -2.10
C LEU A 199 -5.84 -18.01 -3.00
N ARG A 200 -6.27 -17.67 -4.21
CA ARG A 200 -6.75 -18.65 -5.20
C ARG A 200 -5.63 -19.59 -5.63
N LEU A 201 -4.43 -19.07 -5.85
CA LEU A 201 -3.25 -19.87 -6.22
C LEU A 201 -2.74 -20.77 -5.08
N GLN A 202 -3.05 -20.44 -3.82
CA GLN A 202 -2.69 -21.25 -2.65
C GLN A 202 -3.71 -22.35 -2.32
N SER A 203 -4.94 -22.22 -2.82
CA SER A 203 -5.99 -23.21 -2.55
C SER A 203 -5.60 -24.53 -3.24
N PRO A 204 -5.59 -25.68 -2.54
CA PRO A 204 -5.23 -26.95 -3.16
C PRO A 204 -6.15 -27.19 -4.36
N LYS A 205 -5.56 -27.52 -5.52
CA LYS A 205 -6.33 -28.07 -6.62
C LYS A 205 -6.92 -29.39 -6.10
N HIS A 206 -8.22 -29.42 -5.82
CA HIS A 206 -8.94 -30.67 -5.76
C HIS A 206 -8.87 -31.25 -7.18
N ILE A 207 -7.87 -32.09 -7.42
CA ILE A 207 -7.88 -33.03 -8.54
C ILE A 207 -8.88 -34.09 -8.10
N GLY A 208 -10.11 -33.96 -8.62
CA GLY A 208 -11.09 -35.03 -8.60
C GLY A 208 -10.76 -36.10 -9.62
#